data_AF-A0A6F8ZXY9-F1
#
_entry.id   AF-A0A6F8ZXY9-F1
#
_cell.length_a   1.000
_cell.length_b   1.000
_cell.length_c   1.000
_cell.angle_alpha   90.00
_cell.angle_beta   90.00
_cell.angle_gamma   90.00
#
_symmetry.space_group_name_H-M   'P 1'
#
loop_
_entity.id
_entity.type
_entity.pdbx_description
1 polymer ?
#
loop_
_entity_poly.entity_id
_entity_poly.type
_entity_poly.pdbx_seq_one_letter_code
_entity_poly.pdbx_strand_id
1 'polypeptide(L)' 'MLDGYIDFVEYIAAISLMLKGEINQKLKWYFKLFDQDGNGKIDKDELETIFT' A
#
# COMPACT_ATOMS: atom_id res chain seq x y z
N MET A 1 -10.72 -15.13 18.44
CA MET A 1 -9.51 -15.05 19.28
C MET A 1 -9.77 -15.17 20.80
N LEU A 2 -10.97 -15.55 21.25
CA LEU A 2 -11.25 -15.82 22.69
C LEU A 2 -11.20 -17.33 23.04
N ASP A 3 -11.01 -18.19 22.05
CA ASP A 3 -11.15 -19.65 22.11
C ASP A 3 -9.85 -20.42 21.79
N GLY A 4 -8.74 -19.71 21.53
CA GLY A 4 -7.44 -20.33 21.26
C GLY A 4 -7.29 -20.95 19.86
N TYR A 5 -8.32 -20.85 19.03
CA TYR A 5 -8.31 -21.22 17.62
C TYR A 5 -8.59 -19.99 16.76
N ILE A 6 -8.20 -20.03 15.49
CA ILE A 6 -8.54 -19.03 14.48
C ILE A 6 -9.52 -19.69 13.53
N ASP A 7 -10.72 -19.14 13.42
CA ASP A 7 -11.67 -19.53 12.38
C ASP A 7 -11.31 -18.90 11.02
N PHE A 8 -11.94 -19.38 9.95
CA PHE A 8 -11.65 -18.90 8.60
C PHE A 8 -11.93 -17.40 8.42
N VAL A 9 -12.96 -16.87 9.07
CA VAL A 9 -13.30 -15.44 8.98
C VAL A 9 -12.25 -14.60 9.70
N GLU A 10 -11.81 -15.03 10.88
CA GLU A 10 -10.72 -14.40 11.62
C GLU A 10 -9.40 -14.46 10.86
N TYR A 11 -9.10 -15.58 10.18
CA TYR A 11 -7.93 -15.72 9.33
C TYR A 11 -7.94 -14.72 8.16
N ILE A 12 -9.07 -14.65 7.43
CA ILE A 12 -9.21 -13.70 6.31
C ILE A 12 -9.18 -12.25 6.80
N ALA A 13 -9.77 -11.94 7.96
CA ALA A 13 -9.71 -10.61 8.55
C ALA A 13 -8.27 -10.22 8.95
N ALA A 14 -7.52 -11.12 9.58
CA ALA A 14 -6.13 -10.91 9.96
C ALA A 14 -5.23 -10.71 8.73
N ILE A 15 -5.39 -11.54 7.69
CA ILE A 15 -4.67 -11.36 6.42
C ILE A 15 -5.07 -10.07 5.72
N SER A 16 -6.36 -9.75 5.66
CA SER A 16 -6.83 -8.50 5.05
C SER A 16 -6.28 -7.26 5.77
N LEU A 17 -6.12 -7.34 7.10
CA LEU A 17 -5.53 -6.27 7.90
C LEU A 17 -4.01 -6.15 7.67
N MET A 18 -3.29 -7.28 7.69
CA MET A 18 -1.86 -7.32 7.37
C MET A 18 -1.57 -6.80 5.96
N LEU A 19 -2.31 -7.30 4.96
CA LEU A 19 -2.17 -6.89 3.57
C LEU A 19 -2.57 -5.43 3.36
N LYS A 20 -3.62 -4.92 4.03
CA LYS A 20 -3.95 -3.49 3.94
C LYS A 20 -2.83 -2.61 4.47
N GLY A 21 -2.15 -3.00 5.55
CA GLY A 21 -0.99 -2.26 6.07
C GLY A 21 0.18 -2.25 5.08
N GLU A 22 0.56 -3.44 4.62
CA GLU A 22 1.64 -3.66 3.64
C GLU A 22 1.39 -2.95 2.31
N ILE A 23 0.19 -3.09 1.74
CA ILE A 23 -0.18 -2.53 0.43
C ILE A 23 -0.23 -1.00 0.51
N ASN A 24 -0.83 -0.43 1.56
CA ASN A 24 -0.85 1.03 1.69
C ASN A 24 0.55 1.61 1.91
N GLN A 25 1.42 0.91 2.65
CA GLN A 25 2.81 1.33 2.82
C GLN A 25 3.59 1.23 1.51
N LYS A 26 3.46 0.11 0.77
CA LYS A 26 4.07 -0.07 -0.55
C LYS A 26 3.57 0.98 -1.54
N LEU A 27 2.26 1.21 -1.63
CA LEU A 27 1.68 2.23 -2.50
C LEU A 27 2.17 3.63 -2.13
N LYS A 28 2.26 3.98 -0.83
CA LYS A 28 2.86 5.26 -0.40
C LYS A 28 4.33 5.36 -0.79
N TRP A 29 5.08 4.28 -0.68
CA TRP A 29 6.48 4.24 -1.09
C TRP A 29 6.63 4.45 -2.59
N TYR A 30 5.86 3.73 -3.41
CA TYR A 30 5.83 3.92 -4.86
C TYR A 30 5.40 5.34 -5.22
N PHE A 31 4.35 5.86 -4.58
CA PHE A 31 3.89 7.23 -4.81
C PHE A 31 5.00 8.26 -4.54
N LYS A 32 5.71 8.13 -3.42
CA LYS A 32 6.88 8.99 -3.10
C LYS A 32 8.06 8.82 -4.04
N LEU A 33 8.19 7.66 -4.66
CA LEU A 33 9.25 7.40 -5.63
C LEU A 33 8.96 8.07 -6.97
N PHE A 34 7.67 8.29 -7.27
CA PHE A 34 7.19 8.93 -8.49
C PHE A 34 7.03 10.44 -8.36
N ASP A 35 6.61 10.93 -7.20
CA ASP A 35 6.54 12.35 -6.82
C ASP A 35 7.97 12.89 -6.59
N GLN A 36 8.60 13.41 -7.63
CA GLN A 36 9.99 13.86 -7.61
C GLN A 36 10.14 15.20 -6.90
N ASP A 37 9.15 16.09 -7.04
CA ASP A 37 9.18 17.40 -6.40
C ASP A 37 8.66 17.39 -4.96
N GLY A 38 8.00 16.31 -4.55
CA GLY A 38 7.51 16.09 -3.18
C GLY A 38 6.28 16.94 -2.84
N ASN A 39 5.56 17.44 -3.85
CA ASN A 39 4.37 18.27 -3.67
C ASN A 39 3.13 17.45 -3.24
N GLY A 40 3.22 16.12 -3.27
CA GLY A 40 2.15 15.19 -2.90
C GLY A 40 1.20 14.85 -4.05
N LYS A 41 1.54 15.19 -5.30
CA LYS A 41 0.80 14.90 -6.52
C LYS A 41 1.79 14.54 -7.61
N ILE A 42 1.49 13.49 -8.37
CA ILE A 42 2.30 13.13 -9.54
C ILE A 42 1.73 13.88 -10.74
N ASP A 43 2.53 14.76 -11.34
CA ASP A 43 2.15 15.47 -12.56
C ASP A 43 2.48 14.67 -13.84
N LYS A 44 2.12 15.24 -15.00
CA LYS A 44 2.28 14.58 -16.29
C LYS A 44 3.74 14.48 -16.70
N ASP A 45 4.58 15.42 -16.28
CA ASP A 45 6.00 15.47 -16.62
C ASP A 45 6.78 14.47 -15.75
N GLU A 46 6.41 14.33 -14.47
CA GLU A 46 6.89 13.30 -13.56
C GLU A 46 6.53 11.90 -14.06
N LEU A 47 5.30 11.70 -14.54
CA LEU A 47 4.88 10.44 -15.18
C LEU A 47 5.70 10.12 -16.44
N GLU A 48 5.90 11.08 -17.34
CA GLU A 48 6.66 10.88 -18.58
C GLU A 48 8.14 10.54 -18.32
N THR A 49 8.71 11.07 -17.23
CA THR A 49 10.09 10.79 -16.78
C THR A 49 10.28 9.34 -16.28
N ILE A 50 9.23 8.69 -15.79
CA ILE A 50 9.30 7.31 -15.27
C ILE A 50 9.25 6.27 -16.40
N PHE A 51 8.57 6.59 -17.50
CA PHE A 51 8.39 5.67 -18.63
C PHE A 51 9.45 5.81 -19.74
N THR A 52 10.39 6.76 -19.61
CA THR A 52 11.49 7.02 -20.55
C THR A 52 12.83 6.66 -19.91
#